data_AF-A0A520VNM6-F1
#
_entry.id   AF-A0A520VNM6-F1
#
_cell.length_a   1.000
_cell.length_b   1.000
_cell.length_c   1.000
_cell.angle_alpha   90.00
_cell.angle_beta   90.00
_cell.angle_gamma   90.00
#
_symmetry.space_group_name_H-M   'P 1'
#
loop_
_entity.id
_entity.type
_entity.pdbx_description
1 polymer ?
#
loop_
_entity_poly.entity_id
_entity_poly.type
_entity_poly.pdbx_seq_one_letter_code
_entity_poly.pdbx_strand_id
1 'polypeptide(L)'
;MREIMRSLLSANLMITGILLFIGSIITFYGTTFMLNATNLGKRLAFLVVGAGTFGWAMINSFLFILYAPRGPKPAEIDGLNALEIRILPLTFFVASTILFIMFVLALNRYEQEQEQEELDT
;
A
#
# COMPACT_ATOMS: atom_id res chain seq x y z
N MET A 1 -10.55 20.59 14.24
CA MET A 1 -9.93 19.52 13.41
C MET A 1 -10.95 18.77 12.56
N ARG A 2 -11.91 18.03 13.15
CA ARG A 2 -12.92 17.25 12.39
C ARG A 2 -13.81 18.10 11.47
N GLU A 3 -14.25 19.27 11.93
CA GLU A 3 -15.07 20.19 11.13
C GLU A 3 -14.29 20.85 9.99
N ILE A 4 -13.02 21.18 10.22
CA ILE A 4 -12.11 21.72 9.19
C ILE A 4 -11.87 20.66 8.11
N MET A 5 -11.59 19.41 8.49
CA MET A 5 -11.44 18.29 7.55
C MET A 5 -12.71 18.04 6.75
N ARG A 6 -13.90 18.05 7.38
CA ARG A 6 -15.17 17.91 6.66
C ARG A 6 -15.38 19.04 5.68
N SER A 7 -15.15 20.28 6.09
CA SER A 7 -15.29 21.45 5.21
C SER A 7 -14.35 21.36 4.00
N LEU A 8 -13.06 21.09 4.21
CA LEU A 8 -12.05 20.98 3.15
C LEU A 8 -12.26 19.79 2.21
N LEU A 9 -12.65 18.62 2.74
CA LEU A 9 -12.92 17.40 1.95
C LEU A 9 -14.34 17.38 1.35
N SER A 10 -15.24 18.25 1.80
CA SER A 10 -16.57 18.48 1.20
C SER A 10 -16.58 19.61 0.18
N ALA A 11 -15.57 20.48 0.21
CA ALA A 11 -15.42 21.61 -0.69
C ALA A 11 -14.93 21.09 -2.05
N ASN A 12 -15.85 20.66 -2.91
CA ASN A 12 -15.61 20.32 -4.32
C ASN A 12 -14.61 19.16 -4.54
N LEU A 13 -15.04 18.13 -5.28
CA LEU A 13 -14.26 16.92 -5.57
C LEU A 13 -12.87 17.26 -6.14
N MET A 14 -12.78 18.31 -6.94
CA MET A 14 -11.53 18.81 -7.52
C MET A 14 -10.52 19.27 -6.45
N ILE A 15 -10.94 20.08 -5.48
CA ILE A 15 -10.05 20.63 -4.45
C ILE A 15 -9.60 19.52 -3.51
N THR A 16 -10.52 18.62 -3.16
CA THR A 16 -10.21 17.42 -2.38
C THR A 16 -9.17 16.56 -3.09
N GLY A 17 -9.31 16.35 -4.41
CA GLY A 17 -8.33 15.63 -5.22
C GLY A 17 -6.95 16.30 -5.21
N ILE A 18 -6.89 17.62 -5.37
CA ILE A 18 -5.62 18.37 -5.33
C ILE A 18 -4.95 18.27 -3.96
N LEU A 19 -5.71 18.44 -2.87
CA LEU A 19 -5.17 18.35 -1.51
C LEU A 19 -4.66 16.94 -1.19
N LEU A 20 -5.39 15.90 -1.60
CA LEU A 20 -4.95 14.51 -1.44
C LEU A 20 -3.69 14.23 -2.28
N PHE A 21 -3.63 14.76 -3.50
CA PHE A 21 -2.46 14.62 -4.35
C PHE A 21 -1.22 15.26 -3.73
N ILE A 22 -1.29 16.54 -3.33
CA ILE A 22 -0.18 17.24 -2.67
C ILE A 22 0.20 16.56 -1.36
N GLY A 23 -0.79 16.19 -0.54
CA GLY A 23 -0.57 15.47 0.72
C GLY A 23 0.14 14.13 0.51
N SER A 24 -0.20 13.40 -0.56
CA SER A 24 0.48 12.14 -0.90
C SER A 24 1.94 12.35 -1.29
N ILE A 25 2.26 13.40 -2.07
CA ILE A 25 3.63 13.74 -2.45
C ILE A 25 4.45 14.10 -1.21
N ILE A 26 3.93 14.97 -0.35
CA ILE A 26 4.61 15.40 0.89
C ILE A 26 4.85 14.20 1.80
N THR A 27 3.85 13.34 1.97
CA THR A 27 3.98 12.13 2.80
C THR A 27 5.04 11.19 2.23
N PHE A 28 5.03 10.95 0.91
CA PHE A 28 5.99 10.09 0.25
C PHE A 28 7.44 10.60 0.37
N TYR A 29 7.67 11.88 0.05
CA TYR A 29 9.00 12.49 0.16
C TYR A 29 9.45 12.60 1.62
N GLY A 30 8.56 12.98 2.53
CA GLY A 30 8.84 13.08 3.96
C GLY A 30 9.23 11.72 4.57
N THR A 31 8.53 10.66 4.18
CA THR A 31 8.86 9.29 4.61
C THR A 31 10.21 8.87 4.07
N THR A 32 10.46 9.10 2.77
CA THR A 32 11.76 8.78 2.14
C THR A 32 12.92 9.54 2.78
N PHE A 33 12.72 10.82 3.08
CA PHE A 33 13.70 11.65 3.76
C PHE A 33 14.00 11.15 5.18
N MET A 34 12.97 10.82 5.97
CA MET A 34 13.16 10.27 7.33
C MET A 34 13.88 8.93 7.34
N LEU A 35 13.56 8.05 6.39
CA LEU A 35 14.23 6.76 6.22
C LEU A 35 15.72 6.94 5.87
N ASN A 36 16.06 7.92 5.04
CA ASN A 36 17.45 8.20 4.68
C ASN A 36 18.22 8.96 5.76
N ALA A 37 17.54 9.77 6.58
CA ALA A 37 18.15 10.60 7.62
C ALA A 37 18.55 9.84 8.89
N THR A 38 18.09 8.60 9.09
CA THR A 38 18.41 7.79 10.27
C THR A 38 19.45 6.70 9.96
N ASN A 39 20.44 6.50 10.83
CA ASN A 39 21.54 5.54 10.63
C ASN A 39 21.11 4.06 10.84
N LEU A 40 19.89 3.82 11.34
CA LEU A 40 19.20 2.52 11.25
C LEU A 40 18.59 2.24 9.86
N GLY A 41 18.61 3.23 8.96
CA GLY A 41 17.57 3.43 7.95
C GLY A 41 17.85 2.94 6.53
N LYS A 42 19.04 2.41 6.21
CA LYS A 42 19.34 2.08 4.80
C LYS A 42 18.76 0.76 4.32
N ARG A 43 18.54 -0.22 5.21
CA ARG A 43 17.96 -1.52 4.85
C ARG A 43 16.77 -1.88 5.72
N LEU A 44 16.92 -1.92 7.05
CA LEU A 44 15.84 -2.35 7.95
C LEU A 44 14.55 -1.54 7.76
N ALA A 45 14.66 -0.22 7.79
CA ALA A 45 13.49 0.65 7.70
C ALA A 45 12.80 0.55 6.33
N PHE A 46 13.56 0.40 5.23
CA PHE A 46 13.01 0.11 3.91
C PHE A 46 12.31 -1.24 3.86
N LEU A 47 12.90 -2.28 4.46
CA LEU A 47 12.35 -3.63 4.49
C LEU A 47 11.03 -3.67 5.29
N VAL A 48 10.98 -3.01 6.44
CA VAL A 48 9.79 -2.92 7.30
C VAL A 48 8.68 -2.12 6.62
N VAL A 49 8.99 -0.96 6.03
CA VAL A 49 7.98 -0.14 5.33
C VAL A 49 7.46 -0.87 4.08
N GLY A 50 8.35 -1.55 3.33
CA GLY A 50 7.96 -2.38 2.20
C GLY A 50 7.04 -3.53 2.62
N ALA A 51 7.42 -4.30 3.64
CA ALA A 51 6.58 -5.38 4.19
C ALA A 51 5.21 -4.85 4.66
N GLY A 52 5.18 -3.73 5.38
CA GLY A 52 3.94 -3.11 5.83
C GLY A 52 3.05 -2.65 4.68
N THR A 53 3.62 -1.99 3.67
CA THR A 53 2.88 -1.44 2.52
C THR A 53 2.29 -2.55 1.66
N PHE A 54 3.09 -3.56 1.31
CA PHE A 54 2.63 -4.66 0.47
C PHE A 54 1.72 -5.64 1.22
N GLY A 55 1.92 -5.83 2.54
CA GLY A 55 0.98 -6.56 3.39
C GLY A 55 -0.38 -5.86 3.45
N TRP A 56 -0.39 -4.53 3.61
CA TRP A 56 -1.60 -3.72 3.56
C TRP A 56 -2.29 -3.80 2.19
N ALA A 57 -1.54 -3.66 1.09
CA ALA A 57 -2.07 -3.76 -0.27
C ALA A 57 -2.63 -5.15 -0.59
N MET A 58 -1.97 -6.21 -0.11
CA MET A 58 -2.44 -7.59 -0.21
C MET A 58 -3.80 -7.76 0.49
N ILE A 59 -3.92 -7.31 1.74
CA ILE A 59 -5.17 -7.41 2.51
C ILE A 59 -6.30 -6.63 1.81
N ASN A 60 -6.03 -5.40 1.37
CA ASN A 60 -7.04 -4.58 0.68
C ASN A 60 -7.49 -5.21 -0.64
N SER A 61 -6.55 -5.71 -1.43
CA SER A 61 -6.86 -6.39 -2.70
C SER A 61 -7.69 -7.64 -2.47
N PHE A 62 -7.35 -8.43 -1.44
CA PHE A 62 -8.12 -9.61 -1.03
C PHE A 62 -9.55 -9.26 -0.57
N LEU A 63 -9.69 -8.24 0.28
CA LEU A 63 -11.01 -7.74 0.70
C LEU A 63 -11.83 -7.24 -0.49
N PHE A 64 -11.19 -6.61 -1.47
CA PHE A 64 -11.87 -6.17 -2.68
C PHE A 64 -12.31 -7.35 -3.55
N ILE A 65 -11.56 -8.45 -3.61
CA ILE A 65 -11.99 -9.67 -4.32
C ILE A 65 -13.21 -10.29 -3.64
N LEU A 66 -13.21 -10.38 -2.32
CA LEU A 66 -14.29 -10.99 -1.53
C LEU A 66 -15.57 -10.14 -1.53
N TYR A 67 -15.42 -8.84 -1.29
CA TYR A 67 -16.51 -7.89 -1.10
C TYR A 67 -16.67 -6.95 -2.28
N ALA A 68 -16.10 -7.28 -3.45
CA ALA A 68 -16.24 -6.50 -4.68
C ALA A 68 -17.69 -6.03 -4.79
N PRO A 69 -17.94 -4.71 -4.81
CA PRO A 69 -19.28 -4.18 -4.99
C PRO A 69 -19.85 -4.86 -6.23
N ARG A 70 -20.87 -5.70 -6.03
CA ARG A 70 -21.70 -6.13 -7.15
C ARG A 70 -22.42 -4.86 -7.54
N GLY A 71 -21.83 -4.10 -8.47
CA GLY A 71 -22.45 -2.90 -9.00
C GLY A 71 -23.89 -3.24 -9.41
N PRO A 72 -24.82 -2.27 -9.40
CA PRO A 72 -26.16 -2.50 -9.93
C PRO A 72 -25.98 -3.18 -11.27
N LYS A 73 -26.45 -4.43 -11.38
CA LYS A 73 -26.31 -5.25 -12.58
C LYS A 73 -26.69 -4.35 -13.76
N PRO A 74 -25.78 -3.99 -14.68
CA PRO A 74 -26.21 -3.30 -15.88
C PRO A 74 -27.15 -4.29 -16.55
N ALA A 75 -28.45 -4.00 -16.52
CA ALA A 75 -29.44 -4.84 -17.16
C ALA A 75 -29.28 -4.83 -18.69
N GLU A 76 -28.34 -4.04 -19.23
CA GLU A 76 -28.27 -3.67 -20.64
C GLU A 76 -26.87 -3.75 -21.28
N ILE A 77 -25.82 -4.19 -20.56
CA ILE A 77 -24.49 -4.40 -21.16
C ILE A 77 -24.15 -5.89 -21.12
N ASP A 78 -24.52 -6.61 -22.17
CA ASP A 78 -24.08 -7.99 -22.42
C ASP A 78 -22.57 -7.96 -22.70
N GLY A 79 -21.76 -8.32 -21.69
CA GLY A 79 -20.32 -8.48 -21.89
C GLY A 79 -19.45 -8.32 -20.65
N LEU A 80 -19.79 -7.46 -19.69
CA LEU A 80 -18.92 -7.24 -18.52
C LEU A 80 -19.22 -8.27 -17.42
N ASN A 81 -18.60 -9.45 -17.53
CA ASN A 81 -18.79 -10.53 -16.57
C ASN A 81 -18.26 -10.12 -15.18
N ALA A 82 -18.91 -10.58 -14.11
CA ALA A 82 -18.48 -10.31 -12.72
C ALA A 82 -17.02 -10.76 -12.45
N LEU A 83 -16.48 -11.64 -13.28
CA LEU A 83 -15.07 -12.04 -13.27
C LEU A 83 -14.12 -11.00 -13.86
N GLU A 84 -14.51 -10.29 -14.92
CA GLU A 84 -13.65 -9.32 -15.61
C GLU A 84 -13.32 -8.12 -14.73
N ILE A 85 -14.29 -7.65 -13.95
CA ILE A 85 -14.11 -6.57 -12.96
C ILE A 85 -13.12 -6.99 -11.85
N ARG A 86 -12.97 -8.30 -11.60
CA ARG A 86 -12.08 -8.83 -10.58
C ARG A 86 -10.66 -9.06 -11.08
N ILE A 87 -10.41 -9.03 -12.39
CA ILE A 87 -9.06 -9.27 -12.94
C ILE A 87 -8.06 -8.25 -12.36
N LEU A 88 -8.43 -6.97 -12.32
CA LEU A 88 -7.57 -5.90 -11.77
C LEU A 88 -7.21 -6.09 -10.29
N PRO A 89 -8.16 -6.27 -9.35
CA PRO A 89 -7.81 -6.52 -7.96
C PRO A 89 -7.11 -7.88 -7.76
N LEU A 90 -7.33 -8.86 -8.64
CA LEU A 90 -6.67 -10.17 -8.56
C LEU A 90 -5.21 -10.10 -9.00
N THR A 91 -4.88 -9.36 -10.06
CA THR A 91 -3.49 -9.10 -10.44
C THR A 91 -2.77 -8.28 -9.37
N PHE A 92 -3.43 -7.26 -8.80
CA PHE A 92 -2.90 -6.48 -7.68
C PHE A 92 -2.66 -7.35 -6.44
N PHE A 93 -3.57 -8.26 -6.11
CA PHE A 93 -3.42 -9.20 -5.01
C PHE A 93 -2.20 -10.09 -5.21
N VAL A 94 -2.05 -10.71 -6.38
CA VAL A 94 -0.91 -11.59 -6.69
C VAL A 94 0.40 -10.82 -6.62
N ALA A 95 0.50 -9.67 -7.28
CA ALA A 95 1.70 -8.85 -7.26
C ALA A 95 2.07 -8.36 -5.85
N SER A 96 1.09 -7.88 -5.07
CA SER A 96 1.31 -7.44 -3.69
C SER A 96 1.74 -8.60 -2.79
N THR A 97 1.19 -9.80 -3.00
CA THR A 97 1.55 -11.01 -2.25
C THR A 97 3.01 -11.40 -2.51
N ILE A 98 3.43 -11.41 -3.78
CA ILE A 98 4.82 -11.70 -4.14
C ILE A 98 5.76 -10.70 -3.48
N LEU A 99 5.47 -9.40 -3.61
CA LEU A 99 6.29 -8.35 -3.01
C LEU A 99 6.33 -8.47 -1.48
N PHE A 100 5.17 -8.70 -0.84
CA PHE A 100 5.10 -8.91 0.61
C PHE A 100 6.01 -10.05 1.07
N ILE A 101 5.93 -11.22 0.42
CA ILE A 101 6.78 -12.38 0.74
C ILE A 101 8.26 -12.03 0.54
N MET A 102 8.62 -11.37 -0.56
CA MET A 102 10.02 -10.96 -0.79
C MET A 102 10.54 -10.04 0.30
N PHE A 103 9.75 -9.06 0.73
CA PHE A 103 10.13 -8.14 1.81
C PHE A 103 10.26 -8.84 3.16
N VAL A 104 9.37 -9.77 3.50
CA VAL A 104 9.45 -10.57 4.74
C VAL A 104 10.68 -11.49 4.72
N LEU A 105 10.96 -12.16 3.60
CA LEU A 105 12.15 -13.00 3.46
C LEU A 105 13.45 -12.19 3.56
N ALA A 106 13.48 -11.01 2.92
CA ALA A 106 14.62 -10.12 2.99
C ALA A 106 14.82 -9.54 4.41
N LEU A 107 13.74 -9.28 5.15
CA LEU A 107 13.80 -8.86 6.55
C LEU A 107 14.39 -9.96 7.43
N ASN A 108 13.89 -11.19 7.33
CA ASN A 108 14.39 -12.33 8.10
C ASN A 108 15.88 -12.60 7.79
N ARG A 109 16.28 -12.51 6.52
CA ARG A 109 17.69 -12.64 6.14
C ARG A 109 18.54 -11.52 6.74
N TYR A 110 18.04 -10.28 6.74
CA TYR A 110 18.76 -9.15 7.33
C TYR A 110 18.95 -9.31 8.84
N GLU A 111 17.93 -9.79 9.56
CA GLU A 111 18.02 -10.10 10.99
C GLU A 111 19.09 -11.16 11.27
N GLN A 112 19.13 -12.24 10.47
CA GLN A 112 20.15 -13.28 10.59
C GLN A 112 21.57 -12.77 10.32
N GLU A 113 21.75 -11.89 9.33
CA GLU A 113 23.06 -11.28 9.02
C GLU A 113 23.53 -10.39 10.18
N GLN A 114 22.63 -9.65 10.84
CA GLN A 114 22.97 -8.84 12.02
C GLN A 114 23.32 -9.69 13.25
N GLU A 115 22.57 -10.76 13.52
CA GLU A 115 22.87 -11.67 14.62
C GLU A 115 24.24 -12.35 14.47
N GLN A 116 24.66 -12.68 13.24
CA GLN A 116 25.99 -13.23 12.97
C GLN A 116 27.10 -12.20 13.20
N GLU A 117 26.91 -10.96 12.73
CA GLU A 117 27.87 -9.88 12.97
C GLU A 117 28.08 -9.60 14.46
N GLU A 118 27.01 -9.66 15.28
CA GLU A 118 27.11 -9.49 16.73
C GLU A 118 27.83 -10.65 17.44
N LEU A 119 27.74 -11.88 16.91
CA LEU A 119 28.40 -13.06 17.49
C LEU A 119 29.90 -13.13 17.18
N ASP A 120 30.34 -12.51 16.08
CA ASP A 120 31.73 -12.50 15.62
C ASP A 120 32.58 -11.34 16.21
N THR A 121 31.95 -10.40 16.95
CA THR A 121 32.62 -9.27 17.65
C THR A 121 32.76 -9.49 19.15
#